data_AF-A0A287DF90-F1
#
_entry.id   AF-A0A287DF90-F1
#
_cell.length_a   1.000
_cell.length_b   1.000
_cell.length_c   1.000
_cell.angle_alpha   90.00
_cell.angle_beta   90.00
_cell.angle_gamma   90.00
#
_symmetry.space_group_name_H-M   'P 1'
#
loop_
_entity.id
_entity.type
_entity.pdbx_description
1 polymer ?
#
loop_
_entity_poly.entity_id
_entity_poly.type
_entity_poly.pdbx_seq_one_letter_code
_entity_poly.pdbx_strand_id
1 'polypeptide(L)'
;MVHCSCSLFRKYGNFIDNLRLFAKGGSGGMGYPRLGGEGGKGGDVWVVAHKKMTLKQLKDKYPQKRFVAGEGANSRVSALQGSKGKDCEIPVPVGISVTDENGKIIVTTLKPELGKIMYNDFKQISVADLPGLIEGAHMNRGMGHKFLKHIERTRQLLFVVDISGFQLSSQTQYRTAFETIILLTKELELYNEGLQKKPALLAVNKMDLPDAQHKFHELMNQLQNPKDFLHLVEKQMIPER
;
A
#
# COMPACT_ATOMS: atom_id res chain seq x y z
N MET A 1 28.91 11.18 8.28
CA MET A 1 29.11 9.95 9.09
C MET A 1 27.85 9.08 8.98
N VAL A 2 27.82 8.18 7.99
CA VAL A 2 26.66 7.31 7.69
C VAL A 2 26.66 6.17 8.71
N HIS A 3 25.74 6.20 9.67
CA HIS A 3 25.57 5.12 10.62
C HIS A 3 24.89 3.93 9.93
N CYS A 4 25.69 2.94 9.53
CA CYS A 4 25.20 1.58 9.27
C CYS A 4 24.76 0.99 10.62
N SER A 5 23.50 1.21 11.00
CA SER A 5 22.96 0.64 12.24
C SER A 5 22.50 -0.78 11.99
N CYS A 6 23.06 -1.67 12.80
CA CYS A 6 22.78 -3.09 12.92
C CYS A 6 21.28 -3.39 12.81
N SER A 7 20.99 -4.48 12.10
CA SER A 7 19.70 -5.15 12.01
C SER A 7 19.16 -5.54 13.39
N LEU A 8 18.55 -4.58 14.09
CA LEU A 8 17.62 -4.86 15.16
C LEU A 8 16.36 -5.42 14.51
N PHE A 9 16.11 -6.71 14.73
CA PHE A 9 14.80 -7.32 14.52
C PHE A 9 13.78 -6.57 15.40
N ARG A 10 13.22 -5.50 14.84
CA ARG A 10 12.20 -4.70 15.50
C ARG A 10 10.93 -5.55 15.51
N LYS A 11 10.53 -6.00 16.70
CA LYS A 11 9.19 -6.56 16.92
C LYS A 11 8.19 -5.48 16.50
N TYR A 12 7.54 -5.65 15.34
CA TYR A 12 6.43 -4.81 14.90
C TYR A 12 5.26 -5.01 15.87
N GLY A 13 5.24 -4.25 16.97
CA GLY A 13 4.10 -4.20 17.86
C GLY A 13 2.94 -3.49 17.17
N ASN A 14 1.82 -4.21 16.99
CA ASN A 14 0.49 -3.72 16.61
C ASN A 14 0.10 -3.56 15.13
N PHE A 15 0.98 -3.73 14.14
CA PHE A 15 0.57 -3.67 12.73
C PHE A 15 0.26 -5.07 12.16
N ILE A 16 -0.94 -5.24 11.59
CA ILE A 16 -1.36 -6.48 10.92
C ILE A 16 -1.47 -6.20 9.43
N ASP A 17 -0.61 -6.83 8.64
CA ASP A 17 -0.57 -6.66 7.19
C ASP A 17 -1.48 -7.67 6.47
N ASN A 18 -1.54 -8.90 6.99
CA ASN A 18 -2.35 -9.99 6.45
C ASN A 18 -3.31 -10.53 7.51
N LEU A 19 -4.58 -10.75 7.11
CA LEU A 19 -5.59 -11.37 7.96
C LEU A 19 -6.35 -12.43 7.16
N ARG A 20 -6.22 -13.69 7.56
CA ARG A 20 -7.00 -14.79 6.98
C ARG A 20 -8.37 -14.84 7.63
N LEU A 21 -9.41 -14.80 6.82
CA LEU A 21 -10.81 -14.89 7.23
C LEU A 21 -11.45 -16.11 6.57
N PHE A 22 -12.44 -16.68 7.24
CA PHE A 22 -13.33 -17.68 6.65
C PHE A 22 -14.61 -16.99 6.20
N ALA A 23 -14.93 -17.10 4.91
CA ALA A 23 -16.16 -16.58 4.32
C ALA A 23 -16.94 -17.74 3.69
N LYS A 24 -18.25 -17.82 3.93
CA LYS A 24 -19.13 -18.81 3.28
C LYS A 24 -20.48 -18.17 2.94
N GLY A 25 -20.91 -18.33 1.69
CA GLY A 25 -22.27 -17.97 1.26
C GLY A 25 -23.33 -18.81 1.97
N GLY A 26 -24.56 -18.30 2.00
CA GLY A 26 -25.70 -19.02 2.52
C GLY A 26 -26.04 -20.20 1.62
N SER A 27 -26.48 -21.30 2.23
CA SER A 27 -27.07 -22.42 1.49
C SER A 27 -28.40 -21.98 0.89
N GLY A 28 -28.75 -22.47 -0.30
CA GLY A 28 -30.09 -22.30 -0.86
C GLY A 28 -31.12 -23.11 -0.07
N GLY A 29 -32.35 -22.60 0.01
CA GLY A 29 -33.48 -23.32 0.60
C GLY A 29 -33.91 -24.49 -0.28
N MET A 30 -34.53 -25.50 0.33
CA MET A 30 -35.15 -26.61 -0.39
C MET A 30 -36.46 -26.16 -1.04
N GLY A 31 -36.65 -26.55 -2.30
CA GLY A 31 -37.93 -26.38 -3.01
C GLY A 31 -38.99 -27.38 -2.56
N TYR A 32 -40.20 -27.22 -3.09
CA TYR A 32 -41.31 -28.16 -2.94
C TYR A 32 -41.75 -28.70 -4.32
N PRO A 33 -41.02 -29.68 -4.90
CA PRO A 33 -41.13 -30.05 -6.32
C PRO A 33 -42.54 -30.50 -6.74
N ARG A 34 -43.27 -31.16 -5.82
CA ARG A 34 -44.63 -31.67 -6.10
C ARG A 34 -45.64 -30.57 -6.45
N LEU A 35 -45.39 -29.34 -6.01
CA LEU A 35 -46.24 -28.17 -6.26
C LEU A 35 -45.50 -27.09 -7.07
N GLY A 36 -44.34 -27.42 -7.64
CA GLY A 36 -43.50 -26.45 -8.35
C GLY A 36 -42.88 -25.37 -7.46
N GLY A 37 -42.73 -25.61 -6.16
CA GLY A 37 -42.13 -24.64 -5.25
C GLY A 37 -40.61 -24.55 -5.39
N GLU A 38 -40.08 -23.33 -5.47
CA GLU A 38 -38.65 -23.01 -5.56
C GLU A 38 -38.11 -22.46 -4.23
N GLY A 39 -37.05 -23.07 -3.72
CA GLY A 39 -36.41 -22.62 -2.49
C GLY A 39 -35.70 -21.28 -2.68
N GLY A 40 -35.60 -20.51 -1.61
CA GLY A 40 -34.98 -19.19 -1.65
C GLY A 40 -33.46 -19.29 -1.87
N LYS A 41 -32.89 -18.30 -2.57
CA LYS A 41 -31.43 -18.21 -2.70
C LYS A 41 -30.78 -17.96 -1.33
N GLY A 42 -29.62 -18.57 -1.09
CA GLY A 42 -28.81 -18.23 0.07
C GLY A 42 -28.31 -16.79 0.03
N GLY A 43 -27.94 -16.25 1.20
CA GLY A 43 -27.36 -14.92 1.29
C GLY A 43 -25.94 -14.88 0.73
N ASP A 44 -25.54 -13.71 0.23
CA ASP A 44 -24.20 -13.46 -0.29
C ASP A 44 -23.27 -12.91 0.79
N VAL A 45 -21.95 -13.06 0.59
CA VAL A 45 -20.95 -12.43 1.44
C VAL A 45 -20.28 -11.28 0.69
N TRP A 46 -20.41 -10.08 1.22
CA TRP A 46 -19.89 -8.86 0.62
C TRP A 46 -18.70 -8.34 1.40
N VAL A 47 -17.70 -7.82 0.70
CA VAL A 47 -16.57 -7.12 1.31
C VAL A 47 -16.80 -5.62 1.14
N VAL A 48 -16.98 -4.91 2.26
CA VAL A 48 -17.37 -3.49 2.24
C VAL A 48 -16.23 -2.62 2.77
N ALA A 49 -15.79 -1.66 1.96
CA ALA A 49 -14.64 -0.83 2.30
C ALA A 49 -15.02 0.38 3.17
N HIS A 50 -14.41 0.50 4.35
CA HIS A 50 -14.57 1.62 5.29
C HIS A 50 -13.27 2.43 5.42
N LYS A 51 -13.40 3.77 5.40
CA LYS A 51 -12.25 4.69 5.45
C LYS A 51 -11.57 4.77 6.83
N LYS A 52 -12.32 4.65 7.92
CA LYS A 52 -11.86 4.82 9.32
C LYS A 52 -11.66 3.48 10.06
N MET A 53 -11.17 2.46 9.36
CA MET A 53 -10.98 1.12 9.92
C MET A 53 -9.55 0.63 9.67
N THR A 54 -9.07 -0.31 10.49
CA THR A 54 -7.79 -1.03 10.32
C THR A 54 -7.99 -2.54 10.42
N LEU A 55 -7.05 -3.34 9.88
CA LEU A 55 -7.12 -4.81 9.97
C LEU A 55 -7.01 -5.33 11.42
N LYS A 56 -6.31 -4.57 12.28
CA LYS A 56 -6.25 -4.88 13.71
C LYS A 56 -7.63 -4.79 14.36
N GLN A 57 -8.34 -3.67 14.14
CA GLN A 57 -9.71 -3.49 14.63
C GLN A 57 -10.66 -4.56 14.09
N LEU A 58 -10.47 -5.02 12.84
CA LEU A 58 -11.26 -6.13 12.28
C LEU A 58 -11.02 -7.44 13.05
N LYS A 59 -9.76 -7.80 13.31
CA LYS A 59 -9.40 -8.99 14.08
C LYS A 59 -9.95 -8.92 15.51
N ASP A 60 -9.84 -7.76 16.15
CA ASP A 60 -10.26 -7.57 17.55
C ASP A 60 -11.79 -7.63 17.67
N LYS A 61 -12.52 -7.05 16.70
CA LYS A 61 -14.00 -7.06 16.67
C LYS A 61 -14.57 -8.45 16.32
N TYR A 62 -13.86 -9.22 15.49
CA TYR A 62 -14.30 -10.55 15.03
C TYR A 62 -13.24 -11.61 15.35
N PRO A 63 -13.09 -12.02 16.63
CA PRO A 63 -12.06 -12.98 17.04
C PRO A 63 -12.22 -14.36 16.37
N GLN A 64 -13.46 -14.75 16.05
CA GLN A 64 -13.77 -16.00 15.33
C GLN A 64 -13.37 -15.98 13.85
N LYS A 65 -13.14 -14.79 13.27
CA LYS A 65 -12.76 -14.58 11.85
C LYS A 65 -13.66 -15.30 10.83
N ARG A 66 -14.90 -15.61 11.21
CA ARG A 66 -15.83 -16.43 10.44
C ARG A 66 -17.06 -15.58 10.08
N PHE A 67 -17.30 -15.44 8.78
CA PHE A 67 -18.40 -14.68 8.20
C PHE A 67 -19.22 -15.63 7.33
N VAL A 68 -20.46 -15.91 7.75
CA VAL A 68 -21.35 -16.84 7.07
C VAL A 68 -22.66 -16.12 6.81
N ALA A 69 -23.10 -16.11 5.55
CA ALA A 69 -24.38 -15.53 5.18
C ALA A 69 -25.54 -16.48 5.54
N GLY A 70 -26.72 -15.90 5.70
CA GLY A 70 -27.93 -16.61 6.10
C GLY A 70 -28.42 -17.57 5.01
N GLU A 71 -29.01 -18.68 5.43
CA GLU A 71 -29.59 -19.66 4.50
C GLU A 71 -30.89 -19.13 3.87
N GLY A 72 -31.16 -19.56 2.64
CA GLY A 72 -32.42 -19.29 1.96
C GLY A 72 -33.56 -20.08 2.59
N ALA A 73 -34.75 -19.51 2.63
CA ALA A 73 -35.90 -20.19 3.21
C ALA A 73 -36.40 -21.32 2.30
N ASN A 74 -36.85 -22.42 2.91
CA ASN A 74 -37.49 -23.52 2.19
C ASN A 74 -38.87 -23.10 1.67
N SER A 75 -39.25 -23.61 0.51
CA SER A 75 -40.64 -23.54 0.03
C SER A 75 -41.56 -24.34 0.95
N ARG A 76 -42.80 -23.87 1.08
CA ARG A 76 -43.87 -24.56 1.80
C ARG A 76 -45.13 -24.59 0.95
N VAL A 77 -46.08 -25.46 1.32
CA VAL A 77 -47.39 -25.54 0.65
C VAL A 77 -48.10 -24.19 0.64
N SER A 78 -47.94 -23.38 1.69
CA SER A 78 -48.50 -22.04 1.80
C SER A 78 -47.69 -20.94 1.08
N ALA A 79 -46.44 -21.21 0.71
CA ALA A 79 -45.52 -20.25 0.11
C ALA A 79 -44.54 -21.00 -0.80
N LEU A 80 -44.90 -21.12 -2.07
CA LEU A 80 -44.14 -21.90 -3.06
C LEU A 80 -42.75 -21.30 -3.33
N GLN A 81 -42.56 -20.00 -3.13
CA GLN A 81 -41.28 -19.34 -3.29
C GLN A 81 -40.64 -19.03 -1.92
N GLY A 82 -39.42 -19.53 -1.71
CA GLY A 82 -38.64 -19.23 -0.52
C GLY A 82 -37.99 -17.84 -0.59
N SER A 83 -37.88 -17.16 0.56
CA SER A 83 -37.21 -15.87 0.67
C SER A 83 -35.68 -15.99 0.62
N LYS A 84 -35.02 -14.94 0.11
CA LYS A 84 -33.54 -14.87 0.09
C LYS A 84 -32.99 -14.86 1.51
N GLY A 85 -31.92 -15.61 1.74
CA GLY A 85 -31.14 -15.56 2.98
C GLY A 85 -30.50 -14.19 3.19
N LYS A 86 -30.21 -13.86 4.46
CA LYS A 86 -29.63 -12.57 4.83
C LYS A 86 -28.16 -12.49 4.40
N ASP A 87 -27.81 -11.44 3.65
CA ASP A 87 -26.43 -11.19 3.24
C ASP A 87 -25.53 -10.86 4.45
N CYS A 88 -24.24 -11.18 4.34
CA CYS A 88 -23.23 -10.92 5.37
C CYS A 88 -22.17 -9.95 4.84
N GLU A 89 -21.95 -8.85 5.55
CA GLU A 89 -20.94 -7.85 5.19
C GLU A 89 -19.68 -8.02 6.04
N ILE A 90 -18.53 -8.06 5.38
CA ILE A 90 -17.20 -8.05 5.99
C ILE A 90 -16.65 -6.62 5.86
N PRO A 91 -16.63 -5.84 6.95
CA PRO A 91 -16.11 -4.49 6.91
C PRO A 91 -14.58 -4.53 6.83
N VAL A 92 -13.99 -3.92 5.79
CA VAL A 92 -12.54 -3.92 5.58
C VAL A 92 -12.01 -2.50 5.40
N PRO A 93 -10.74 -2.23 5.74
CA PRO A 93 -10.13 -0.93 5.42
C PRO A 93 -9.99 -0.72 3.91
N VAL A 94 -10.04 0.55 3.49
CA VAL A 94 -9.69 0.93 2.11
C VAL A 94 -8.21 0.60 1.79
N GLY A 95 -7.97 0.12 0.57
CA GLY A 95 -6.62 -0.20 0.07
C GLY A 95 -6.14 -1.58 0.49
N ILE A 96 -7.04 -2.57 0.52
CA ILE A 96 -6.69 -3.98 0.68
C ILE A 96 -6.88 -4.73 -0.64
N SER A 97 -6.17 -5.86 -0.75
CA SER A 97 -6.40 -6.84 -1.80
C SER A 97 -6.96 -8.11 -1.15
N VAL A 98 -8.11 -8.58 -1.64
CA VAL A 98 -8.69 -9.85 -1.22
C VAL A 98 -8.12 -10.94 -2.12
N THR A 99 -7.50 -11.95 -1.53
CA THR A 99 -6.92 -13.09 -2.24
C THR A 99 -7.61 -14.36 -1.81
N ASP A 100 -7.78 -15.28 -2.75
CA ASP A 100 -8.20 -16.65 -2.46
C ASP A 100 -7.07 -17.45 -1.81
N GLU A 101 -7.36 -18.64 -1.29
CA GLU A 101 -6.37 -19.55 -0.72
C GLU A 101 -5.25 -19.95 -1.70
N ASN A 102 -5.53 -19.91 -3.00
CA ASN A 102 -4.57 -20.14 -4.07
C ASN A 102 -3.73 -18.89 -4.45
N GLY A 103 -3.88 -17.78 -3.73
CA GLY A 103 -3.16 -16.53 -3.99
C GLY A 103 -3.69 -15.71 -5.16
N LYS A 104 -4.81 -16.11 -5.77
CA LYS A 104 -5.49 -15.36 -6.83
C LYS A 104 -6.16 -14.12 -6.25
N ILE A 105 -5.86 -12.94 -6.80
CA ILE A 105 -6.48 -11.67 -6.37
C ILE A 105 -7.92 -11.62 -6.91
N ILE A 106 -8.88 -11.47 -6.00
CA ILE A 106 -10.31 -11.37 -6.30
C ILE A 106 -10.70 -9.90 -6.50
N VAL A 107 -10.23 -9.00 -5.62
CA VAL A 107 -10.55 -7.56 -5.68
C VAL A 107 -9.43 -6.72 -5.04
N THR A 108 -9.23 -5.50 -5.54
CA THR A 108 -8.29 -4.51 -4.98
C THR A 108 -8.93 -3.11 -4.99
N THR A 109 -8.79 -2.33 -3.91
CA THR A 109 -9.42 -0.99 -3.81
C THR A 109 -8.63 0.14 -4.47
N LEU A 110 -7.30 0.03 -4.55
CA LEU A 110 -6.40 0.96 -5.24
C LEU A 110 -5.21 0.11 -5.72
N LYS A 111 -4.94 0.11 -7.03
CA LYS A 111 -3.81 -0.62 -7.59
C LYS A 111 -2.68 0.37 -7.84
N PRO A 112 -1.62 0.41 -7.01
CA PRO A 112 -0.33 0.82 -7.53
C PRO A 112 0.08 -0.19 -8.60
N GLU A 113 0.82 0.26 -9.62
CA GLU A 113 1.48 -0.66 -10.54
C GLU A 113 2.52 -1.46 -9.74
N LEU A 114 2.31 -2.77 -9.65
CA LEU A 114 3.16 -3.69 -8.89
C LEU A 114 4.00 -4.50 -9.87
N GLY A 115 5.31 -4.23 -9.90
CA GLY A 115 6.28 -5.09 -10.54
C GLY A 115 6.62 -6.28 -9.63
N LYS A 116 6.70 -7.49 -10.19
CA LYS A 116 7.21 -8.68 -9.48
C LYS A 116 8.50 -9.12 -10.14
N ILE A 117 9.57 -9.18 -9.36
CA ILE A 117 10.87 -9.69 -9.79
C ILE A 117 10.99 -11.10 -9.20
N MET A 118 11.12 -12.10 -10.08
CA MET A 118 11.40 -13.49 -9.70
C MET A 118 12.90 -13.75 -9.87
N TYR A 119 13.52 -14.29 -8.82
CA TYR A 119 14.92 -14.70 -8.81
C TYR A 119 15.04 -16.19 -9.13
N ASN A 120 16.23 -16.60 -9.56
CA ASN A 120 16.54 -17.99 -9.91
C ASN A 120 16.37 -18.97 -8.74
N ASP A 121 16.40 -18.47 -7.51
CA ASP A 121 16.15 -19.23 -6.27
C ASP A 121 14.67 -19.24 -5.86
N PHE A 122 13.76 -18.92 -6.80
CA PHE A 122 12.31 -18.80 -6.60
C PHE A 122 11.87 -17.74 -5.59
N LYS A 123 12.77 -16.88 -5.10
CA LYS A 123 12.36 -15.73 -4.29
C LYS A 123 11.66 -14.70 -5.17
N GLN A 124 10.66 -14.04 -4.59
CA GLN A 124 9.90 -13.00 -5.27
C GLN A 124 10.00 -11.69 -4.49
N ILE A 125 10.40 -10.61 -5.18
CA ILE A 125 10.32 -9.25 -4.66
C ILE A 125 9.19 -8.53 -5.39
N SER A 126 8.31 -7.88 -4.63
CA SER A 126 7.28 -7.02 -5.20
C SER A 126 7.71 -5.57 -5.03
N VAL A 127 7.78 -4.85 -6.14
CA VAL A 127 8.12 -3.43 -6.22
C VAL A 127 6.83 -2.70 -6.56
N ALA A 128 6.43 -1.75 -5.71
CA ALA A 128 5.36 -0.84 -6.05
C ALA A 128 6.00 0.40 -6.67
N ASP A 129 5.60 0.72 -7.90
CA ASP A 129 5.99 2.02 -8.44
C ASP A 129 5.21 3.10 -7.72
N LEU A 130 5.97 4.05 -7.23
CA LEU A 130 5.44 5.18 -6.52
C LEU A 130 5.60 6.40 -7.46
N PRO A 131 4.54 6.90 -8.14
CA PRO A 131 4.55 8.22 -8.76
C PRO A 131 5.25 9.22 -7.84
N GLY A 132 6.35 9.77 -8.36
CA GLY A 132 7.31 10.57 -7.60
C GLY A 132 6.58 11.58 -6.72
N LEU A 133 7.06 11.74 -5.49
CA LEU A 133 6.52 12.74 -4.58
C LEU A 133 6.64 14.09 -5.28
N ILE A 134 5.49 14.56 -5.77
CA ILE A 134 5.33 15.88 -6.35
C ILE A 134 5.36 16.84 -5.17
N GLU A 135 6.07 17.96 -5.29
CA GLU A 135 6.11 19.00 -4.25
C GLU A 135 4.70 19.28 -3.70
N GLY A 136 4.51 18.99 -2.41
CA GLY A 136 3.22 19.15 -1.74
C GLY A 136 2.33 17.90 -1.71
N ALA A 137 2.85 16.71 -2.03
CA ALA A 137 2.12 15.44 -1.92
C ALA A 137 1.60 15.17 -0.48
N HIS A 138 2.29 15.73 0.53
CA HIS A 138 1.88 15.68 1.94
C HIS A 138 0.66 16.57 2.26
N MET A 139 0.38 17.62 1.46
CA MET A 139 -0.69 18.61 1.70
C MET A 139 -2.08 18.18 1.18
N ASN A 140 -2.32 16.89 0.94
CA ASN A 140 -3.58 16.38 0.36
C ASN A 140 -3.95 16.98 -1.03
N ARG A 141 -3.02 17.66 -1.72
CA ARG A 141 -3.24 18.05 -3.13
C ARG A 141 -3.06 16.79 -4.00
N GLY A 142 -4.17 16.23 -4.49
CA GLY A 142 -4.18 15.06 -5.36
C GLY A 142 -4.27 13.69 -4.64
N MET A 143 -3.67 12.64 -5.23
CA MET A 143 -3.74 11.26 -4.71
C MET A 143 -2.70 10.95 -3.59
N GLY A 144 -1.85 11.91 -3.23
CA GLY A 144 -0.66 11.72 -2.37
C GLY A 144 -0.92 11.02 -1.04
N HIS A 145 -1.93 11.42 -0.27
CA HIS A 145 -2.17 10.80 1.05
C HIS A 145 -2.67 9.35 0.96
N LYS A 146 -3.53 9.00 -0.01
CA LYS A 146 -3.97 7.61 -0.22
C LYS A 146 -2.81 6.71 -0.64
N PHE A 147 -1.84 7.31 -1.31
CA PHE A 147 -0.67 6.69 -1.87
C PHE A 147 0.46 6.50 -0.85
N LEU A 148 0.76 7.50 -0.03
CA LEU A 148 1.72 7.44 1.07
C LEU A 148 1.36 6.36 2.12
N LYS A 149 0.06 6.04 2.27
CA LYS A 149 -0.41 4.89 3.06
C LYS A 149 0.08 3.52 2.54
N HIS A 150 0.46 3.41 1.27
CA HIS A 150 1.09 2.21 0.72
C HIS A 150 2.57 2.13 1.10
N ILE A 151 3.25 3.28 1.16
CA ILE A 151 4.64 3.39 1.65
C ILE A 151 4.74 2.89 3.10
N GLU A 152 3.72 3.11 3.93
CA GLU A 152 3.69 2.56 5.29
C GLU A 152 3.78 1.02 5.32
N ARG A 153 3.31 0.33 4.27
CA ARG A 153 3.33 -1.14 4.17
C ARG A 153 4.59 -1.71 3.51
N THR A 154 5.40 -0.89 2.86
CA THR A 154 6.65 -1.36 2.26
C THR A 154 7.69 -1.66 3.35
N ARG A 155 8.47 -2.73 3.16
CA ARG A 155 9.55 -3.09 4.09
C ARG A 155 10.79 -2.22 3.91
N GLN A 156 11.02 -1.74 2.69
CA GLN A 156 12.18 -0.98 2.28
C GLN A 156 11.75 0.08 1.25
N LEU A 157 12.46 1.20 1.22
CA LEU A 157 12.29 2.26 0.24
C LEU A 157 13.41 2.21 -0.80
N LEU A 158 13.09 2.54 -2.05
CA LEU A 158 14.06 2.74 -3.11
C LEU A 158 13.82 4.13 -3.68
N PHE A 159 14.75 5.04 -3.43
CA PHE A 159 14.77 6.35 -4.06
C PHE A 159 15.42 6.23 -5.43
N VAL A 160 14.73 6.65 -6.48
CA VAL A 160 15.29 6.73 -7.82
C VAL A 160 15.49 8.20 -8.15
N VAL A 161 16.75 8.60 -8.37
CA VAL A 161 17.11 10.00 -8.61
C VAL A 161 17.95 10.08 -9.88
N ASP A 162 17.59 11.02 -10.75
CA ASP A 162 18.34 11.29 -11.97
C ASP A 162 19.62 12.06 -11.66
N ILE A 163 20.76 11.61 -12.19
CA ILE A 163 22.05 12.28 -11.99
C ILE A 163 22.10 13.68 -12.60
N SER A 164 21.30 13.93 -13.65
CA SER A 164 21.19 15.25 -14.28
C SER A 164 20.17 16.15 -13.61
N GLY A 165 19.72 15.80 -12.40
CA GLY A 165 18.70 16.57 -11.70
C GLY A 165 17.30 16.36 -12.26
N PHE A 166 16.34 17.10 -11.71
CA PHE A 166 14.93 16.95 -12.02
C PHE A 166 14.25 18.30 -12.18
N GLN A 167 13.36 18.39 -13.16
CA GLN A 167 12.45 19.51 -13.37
C GLN A 167 11.11 18.96 -13.87
N LEU A 168 10.03 19.26 -13.15
CA LEU A 168 8.70 18.70 -13.45
C LEU A 168 8.03 19.40 -14.64
N SER A 169 8.21 20.71 -14.75
CA SER A 169 7.64 21.58 -15.77
C SER A 169 8.58 22.76 -16.01
N SER A 170 8.47 23.42 -17.17
CA SER A 170 9.18 24.66 -17.48
C SER A 170 8.90 25.79 -16.47
N GLN A 171 7.83 25.67 -15.68
CA GLN A 171 7.44 26.62 -14.62
C GLN A 171 8.04 26.28 -13.24
N THR A 172 8.53 25.05 -13.05
CA THR A 172 9.12 24.60 -11.77
C THR A 172 10.63 24.83 -11.78
N GLN A 173 11.20 25.10 -10.61
CA GLN A 173 12.65 25.25 -10.44
C GLN A 173 13.34 23.92 -10.79
N TYR A 174 14.43 24.00 -11.55
CA TYR A 174 15.33 22.88 -11.73
C TYR A 174 16.04 22.56 -10.41
N ARG A 175 16.07 21.29 -10.04
CA ARG A 175 16.75 20.82 -8.83
C ARG A 175 17.83 19.82 -9.18
N THR A 176 18.97 19.94 -8.52
CA THR A 176 20.06 18.98 -8.61
C THR A 176 19.65 17.63 -8.01
N ALA A 177 20.45 16.59 -8.27
CA ALA A 177 20.23 15.27 -7.68
C ALA A 177 20.23 15.33 -6.13
N PHE A 178 21.14 16.12 -5.55
CA PHE A 178 21.25 16.29 -4.10
C PHE A 178 20.04 16.98 -3.48
N GLU A 179 19.61 18.11 -4.07
CA GLU A 179 18.39 18.81 -3.64
C GLU A 179 17.15 17.92 -3.76
N THR A 180 17.08 17.12 -4.82
CA THR A 180 15.99 16.15 -5.02
C THR A 180 15.94 15.13 -3.88
N ILE A 181 17.08 14.57 -3.46
CA ILE A 181 17.15 13.62 -2.34
C ILE A 181 16.68 14.27 -1.04
N ILE A 182 17.13 15.49 -0.77
CA ILE A 182 16.74 16.25 0.43
C ILE A 182 15.24 16.48 0.45
N LEU A 183 14.68 16.92 -0.69
CA LEU A 183 13.25 17.15 -0.84
C LEU A 183 12.43 15.89 -0.60
N LEU A 184 12.79 14.78 -1.25
CA LEU A 184 12.10 13.49 -1.07
C LEU A 184 12.14 13.05 0.40
N THR A 185 13.27 13.27 1.08
CA THR A 185 13.41 12.95 2.50
C THR A 185 12.54 13.84 3.37
N LYS A 186 12.46 15.15 3.06
CA LYS A 186 11.62 16.11 3.78
C LYS A 186 10.14 15.81 3.61
N GLU A 187 9.70 15.44 2.42
CA GLU A 187 8.29 15.13 2.19
C GLU A 187 7.86 13.84 2.91
N LEU A 188 8.75 12.85 3.00
CA LEU A 188 8.50 11.67 3.83
C LEU A 188 8.42 12.01 5.32
N GLU A 189 9.27 12.92 5.80
CA GLU A 189 9.19 13.46 7.17
C GLU A 189 7.85 14.11 7.45
N LEU A 190 7.45 15.07 6.60
CA LEU A 190 6.23 15.84 6.73
C LEU A 190 4.97 14.96 6.69
N TYR A 191 5.03 13.83 5.98
CA TYR A 191 3.95 12.86 6.01
C TYR A 191 3.93 12.01 7.29
N ASN A 192 5.07 11.40 7.66
CA ASN A 192 5.17 10.55 8.83
C ASN A 192 6.64 10.37 9.25
N GLU A 193 7.01 10.92 10.40
CA GLU A 193 8.35 10.79 11.01
C GLU A 193 8.84 9.33 11.12
N GLY A 194 7.93 8.36 11.24
CA GLY A 194 8.26 6.94 11.29
C GLY A 194 8.84 6.38 9.98
N LEU A 195 8.58 7.01 8.83
CA LEU A 195 9.05 6.55 7.52
C LEU A 195 10.53 6.83 7.28
N GLN A 196 11.08 7.91 7.85
CA GLN A 196 12.53 8.19 7.78
C GLN A 196 13.38 7.05 8.35
N LYS A 197 12.85 6.31 9.33
CA LYS A 197 13.55 5.19 9.98
C LYS A 197 13.53 3.91 9.15
N LYS A 198 12.84 3.88 8.01
CA LYS A 198 12.79 2.69 7.16
C LYS A 198 14.11 2.51 6.43
N PRO A 199 14.58 1.27 6.25
CA PRO A 199 15.70 1.00 5.35
C PRO A 199 15.42 1.59 3.98
N ALA A 200 16.36 2.37 3.45
CA ALA A 200 16.24 3.00 2.15
C ALA A 200 17.49 2.75 1.31
N LEU A 201 17.29 2.56 0.01
CA LEU A 201 18.35 2.48 -0.99
C LEU A 201 18.21 3.67 -1.94
N LEU A 202 19.33 4.21 -2.41
CA LEU A 202 19.38 5.24 -3.45
C LEU A 202 19.87 4.59 -4.74
N ALA A 203 19.04 4.60 -5.76
CA ALA A 203 19.39 4.25 -7.14
C ALA A 203 19.57 5.54 -7.95
N VAL A 204 20.80 5.77 -8.39
CA VAL A 204 21.11 6.90 -9.28
C VAL A 204 20.87 6.47 -10.73
N ASN A 205 19.96 7.15 -11.41
CA ASN A 205 19.53 6.86 -12.76
C ASN A 205 20.21 7.78 -13.79
N LYS A 206 20.16 7.37 -15.06
CA LYS A 206 20.74 8.06 -16.24
C LYS A 206 22.27 8.24 -16.21
N MET A 207 22.97 7.23 -15.70
CA MET A 207 24.43 7.19 -15.66
C MET A 207 25.09 7.03 -17.04
N ASP A 208 24.29 6.79 -18.08
CA ASP A 208 24.69 6.74 -19.48
C ASP A 208 25.00 8.11 -20.09
N LEU A 209 24.56 9.21 -19.45
CA LEU A 209 24.76 10.56 -19.97
C LEU A 209 26.23 11.01 -19.94
N PRO A 210 26.66 11.85 -20.90
CA PRO A 210 27.98 12.47 -20.83
C PRO A 210 28.05 13.32 -19.54
N ASP A 211 29.21 13.30 -18.87
CA ASP A 211 29.45 13.97 -17.58
C ASP A 211 28.77 13.33 -16.34
N ALA A 212 28.00 12.24 -16.51
CA ALA A 212 27.31 11.58 -15.39
C ALA A 212 28.28 11.10 -14.29
N GLN A 213 29.46 10.60 -14.66
CA GLN A 213 30.47 10.16 -13.69
C GLN A 213 30.99 11.32 -12.84
N HIS A 214 31.27 12.49 -13.42
CA HIS A 214 31.74 13.64 -12.66
C HIS A 214 30.67 14.12 -11.67
N LYS A 215 29.43 14.30 -12.14
CA LYS A 215 28.28 14.63 -11.29
C LYS A 215 28.04 13.61 -10.19
N PHE A 216 28.27 12.33 -10.47
CA PHE A 216 28.12 11.27 -9.47
C PHE A 216 29.17 11.40 -8.35
N HIS A 217 30.42 11.71 -8.69
CA HIS A 217 31.44 11.98 -7.67
C HIS A 217 31.09 13.21 -6.83
N GLU A 218 30.58 14.28 -7.46
CA GLU A 218 30.08 15.46 -6.75
C GLU A 218 28.94 15.11 -5.79
N LEU A 219 27.93 14.36 -6.27
CA LEU A 219 26.81 13.90 -5.46
C LEU A 219 27.28 13.05 -4.27
N MET A 220 28.22 12.12 -4.49
CA MET A 220 28.77 11.29 -3.42
C MET A 220 29.51 12.12 -2.37
N ASN A 221 30.26 13.15 -2.78
CA ASN A 221 30.92 14.08 -1.86
C ASN A 221 29.88 14.87 -1.04
N GLN A 222 28.81 15.34 -1.67
CA GLN A 222 27.72 16.05 -1.00
C GLN A 222 26.98 15.15 0.01
N LEU A 223 26.74 13.88 -0.32
CA LEU A 223 26.09 12.91 0.56
C LEU A 223 26.96 12.48 1.76
N GLN A 224 28.29 12.49 1.61
CA GLN A 224 29.21 12.19 2.72
C GLN A 224 29.31 13.36 3.71
N ASN A 225 29.23 14.59 3.21
CA ASN A 225 29.37 15.84 3.97
C ASN A 225 28.14 16.75 3.86
N PRO A 226 26.92 16.27 4.18
CA PRO A 226 25.69 17.02 3.92
C PRO A 226 25.61 18.35 4.68
N LYS A 227 26.23 18.42 5.88
CA LYS A 227 26.30 19.64 6.71
C LYS A 227 26.98 20.80 6.01
N ASP A 228 27.95 20.50 5.16
CA ASP A 228 28.74 21.51 4.47
C ASP A 228 27.98 22.07 3.26
N PHE A 229 26.96 21.39 2.75
CA PHE A 229 26.18 21.81 1.56
C PHE A 229 24.73 22.18 1.88
N LEU A 230 24.28 21.97 3.12
CA LEU A 230 22.94 22.32 3.59
C LEU A 230 22.63 23.82 3.49
N HIS A 231 23.65 24.68 3.44
CA HIS A 231 23.49 26.12 3.25
C HIS A 231 23.08 26.52 1.82
N LEU A 232 23.26 25.63 0.84
CA LEU A 232 22.87 25.84 -0.57
C LEU A 232 21.39 25.56 -0.81
N VAL A 233 20.71 24.94 0.17
CA VAL A 233 19.32 24.52 0.05
C VAL A 233 18.43 25.45 0.87
N GLU A 234 17.26 25.79 0.35
CA GLU A 234 16.29 26.61 1.07
C GLU A 234 15.98 26.02 2.45
N LYS A 235 16.01 26.86 3.50
CA LYS A 235 15.80 26.43 4.91
C LYS A 235 14.52 25.61 5.13
N GLN A 236 13.51 25.79 4.28
CA GLN A 236 12.22 25.09 4.35
C GLN A 236 12.31 23.61 3.92
N MET A 237 13.36 23.22 3.18
CA MET A 237 13.54 21.85 2.67
C MET A 237 14.42 20.97 3.55
N ILE A 238 15.02 21.52 4.60
CA ILE A 238 15.93 20.80 5.48
C ILE A 238 15.11 19.91 6.44
N PRO A 239 15.36 18.58 6.49
CA PRO A 239 14.70 17.70 7.45
C PRO A 239 15.03 18.11 8.90
N GLU A 240 14.03 18.05 9.79
CA GLU A 240 14.23 18.33 11.22
C GLU A 240 14.74 17.07 11.94
N ARG A 241 16.01 16.73 11.66
CA ARG A 241 16.86 15.66 12.25
C ARG A 241 16.88 14.31 11.55
#